data_AF-A0ABD0NXV4-F1
#
_entry.id   AF-A0ABD0NXV4-F1
#
_cell.length_a   1.000
_cell.length_b   1.000
_cell.length_c   1.000
_cell.angle_alpha   90.00
_cell.angle_beta   90.00
_cell.angle_gamma   90.00
#
_symmetry.space_group_name_H-M   'P 1'
#
loop_
_entity.id
_entity.type
_entity.pdbx_description
1 polymer ?
#
loop_
_entity_poly.entity_id
_entity_poly.type
_entity_poly.pdbx_seq_one_letter_code
_entity_poly.pdbx_strand_id
1 'polypeptide(L)' 'CDNQRIQRHEWVQYLERFRAEGKGWGIRTKQPLRAGQFIIEYLGEVVSEQEF' A
#
# COMPACT_ATOMS: atom_id res chain seq x y z
N CYS A 1 -3.39 16.17 14.12
CA CYS A 1 -4.56 15.30 13.92
C CYS A 1 -4.12 14.20 12.97
N ASP A 2 -3.94 12.99 13.50
CA ASP A 2 -3.31 11.89 12.76
C ASP A 2 -4.34 11.08 11.96
N ASN A 3 -5.61 11.46 12.02
CA ASN A 3 -6.71 10.85 11.28
C ASN A 3 -6.89 11.46 9.87
N GLN A 4 -5.80 11.98 9.29
CA GLN A 4 -5.78 12.60 7.95
C GLN A 4 -4.65 12.04 7.09
N ARG A 5 -4.10 10.87 7.45
CA ARG A 5 -2.92 10.26 6.82
C ARG A 5 -3.05 10.03 5.32
N ILE A 6 -4.25 9.67 4.85
CA ILE A 6 -4.53 9.48 3.41
C ILE A 6 -4.42 10.82 2.68
N GLN A 7 -5.15 11.84 3.12
CA GLN A 7 -5.14 13.18 2.52
C GLN A 7 -3.74 13.82 2.52
N ARG A 8 -2.93 13.51 3.54
CA ARG A 8 -1.56 14.01 3.70
C ARG A 8 -0.50 13.14 3.02
N HIS A 9 -0.88 12.04 2.38
CA HIS A 9 0.04 11.08 1.73
C HIS A 9 1.14 10.57 2.68
N GLU A 10 0.79 10.32 3.94
CA GLU A 10 1.72 9.84 4.98
C GLU A 10 1.96 8.32 4.85
N TRP A 11 2.53 7.90 3.72
CA TRP A 11 2.81 6.50 3.41
C TRP A 11 4.10 6.00 4.07
N VAL A 12 4.18 4.68 4.30
CA VAL A 12 5.41 4.00 4.72
C VAL A 12 6.46 4.11 3.61
N GLN A 13 7.61 4.71 3.93
CA GLN A 13 8.66 5.03 2.96
C GLN A 13 9.56 3.84 2.56
N TYR A 14 9.47 2.72 3.28
CA TYR A 14 10.41 1.59 3.15
C TYR A 14 9.80 0.35 2.51
N LEU A 15 8.86 0.55 1.59
CA LEU A 15 8.29 -0.51 0.77
C LEU A 15 9.25 -0.88 -0.37
N GLU A 16 9.44 -2.16 -0.60
CA GLU A 16 10.24 -2.66 -1.72
C GLU A 16 9.50 -3.77 -2.47
N ARG A 17 9.66 -3.74 -3.80
CA ARG A 17 9.18 -4.82 -4.67
C ARG A 17 10.21 -5.95 -4.69
N PHE A 18 9.77 -7.17 -4.45
CA PHE A 18 10.62 -8.36 -4.44
C PHE A 18 9.99 -9.52 -5.23
N ARG A 19 10.82 -10.46 -5.69
CA ARG A 19 10.32 -11.69 -6.31
C ARG A 19 9.81 -12.63 -5.24
N ALA A 20 8.51 -12.92 -5.28
CA ALA A 20 7.86 -13.88 -4.41
C ALA A 20 7.80 -15.23 -5.14
N GLU A 21 8.46 -16.23 -4.58
CA GLU A 21 8.54 -17.57 -5.17
C GLU A 21 7.13 -18.16 -5.38
N GLY A 22 6.85 -18.60 -6.62
CA GLY A 22 5.55 -19.13 -7.03
C GLY A 22 4.40 -18.10 -7.12
N LYS A 23 4.63 -16.82 -6.83
CA LYS A 23 3.59 -15.76 -6.77
C LYS A 23 3.91 -14.52 -7.61
N GLY A 24 5.03 -14.52 -8.33
CA GLY A 24 5.44 -13.41 -9.18
C GLY A 24 6.14 -12.30 -8.38
N TRP A 25 5.55 -11.10 -8.36
CA TRP A 25 6.08 -9.94 -7.64
C TRP A 25 5.25 -9.67 -6.38
N GLY A 26 5.92 -9.39 -5.26
CA GLY A 26 5.31 -8.95 -4.02
C GLY A 26 5.88 -7.62 -3.55
N ILE A 27 5.24 -7.03 -2.54
CA ILE A 27 5.74 -5.89 -1.78
C ILE A 27 6.08 -6.36 -0.37
N ARG A 28 7.22 -5.92 0.16
CA ARG A 28 7.61 -6.10 1.57
C ARG A 28 8.15 -4.81 2.15
N THR A 29 8.21 -4.71 3.48
CA THR A 29 8.82 -3.57 4.19
C THR A 29 10.24 -3.92 4.64
N LYS A 30 11.17 -2.96 4.61
CA LYS A 30 12.50 -3.10 5.22
C LYS A 30 12.53 -2.76 6.71
N GLN A 31 11.42 -2.23 7.25
CA GLN A 31 11.31 -1.82 8.65
C GLN A 31 10.12 -2.50 9.35
N PRO A 32 10.20 -2.75 10.67
CA PRO A 32 9.06 -3.26 11.43
C PRO A 32 7.84 -2.33 11.34
N LEU A 33 6.66 -2.92 11.20
CA LEU A 33 5.38 -2.21 11.24
C LEU A 33 4.69 -2.47 12.58
N ARG A 34 3.97 -1.46 13.08
CA ARG A 34 3.09 -1.62 14.25
C ARG A 34 1.69 -2.04 13.81
N ALA A 35 0.99 -2.78 14.66
CA ALA A 35 -0.42 -3.08 14.45
C ALA A 35 -1.23 -1.76 14.33
N GLY A 36 -2.15 -1.69 13.36
CA GLY A 36 -2.96 -0.50 13.07
C GLY A 36 -2.20 0.64 12.37
N GLN A 37 -0.94 0.44 11.96
CA GLN A 37 -0.19 1.44 11.20
C GLN A 37 -0.72 1.51 9.75
N PHE A 38 -1.03 2.72 9.30
CA PHE A 38 -1.33 2.99 7.89
C PHE A 38 -0.09 2.76 7.03
N ILE A 39 -0.23 2.00 5.94
CA ILE A 39 0.87 1.61 5.06
C ILE A 39 0.90 2.48 3.81
N ILE A 40 -0.08 2.32 2.93
CA ILE A 40 -0.21 3.05 1.67
C ILE A 40 -1.65 2.98 1.19
N GLU A 41 -2.06 3.96 0.38
CA GLU A 41 -3.33 3.95 -0.31
C GLU A 41 -3.27 3.05 -1.55
N TYR A 42 -4.33 2.27 -1.80
CA TYR A 42 -4.46 1.52 -3.05
C TYR A 42 -5.07 2.42 -4.12
N LEU A 43 -4.22 2.96 -4.99
CA LEU A 43 -4.63 3.84 -6.07
C LEU A 43 -4.89 3.05 -7.36
N GLY A 44 -5.91 3.45 -8.10
CA GLY A 44 -6.31 2.85 -9.36
C GLY A 44 -7.44 3.64 -10.00
N GLU A 45 -7.87 3.18 -11.17
CA GLU A 45 -9.04 3.75 -11.85
C GLU A 45 -10.32 3.29 -11.13
N VAL A 46 -11.23 4.24 -10.90
CA VAL A 46 -12.57 3.93 -10.38
C VAL A 46 -13.50 3.80 -11.58
N VAL A 47 -13.92 2.57 -11.85
CA VAL A 47 -14.77 2.21 -13.00
C VAL A 47 -16.08 1.59 -12.52
N SER A 48 -17.12 1.68 -13.34
CA SER A 48 -18.39 0.99 -13.07
C SER A 48 -18.30 -0.51 -13.38
N GLU A 49 -19.25 -1.31 -12.86
CA GLU A 49 -19.30 -2.76 -13.17
C GLU A 49 -19.50 -3.04 -14.67
N GLN A 50 -20.11 -2.12 -15.42
CA GLN A 50 -20.29 -2.27 -16.87
C GLN A 50 -18.99 -2.08 -17.65
N GLU A 51 -18.04 -1.31 -17.11
CA GLU A 51 -16.76 -0.98 -17.74
C GLU A 51 -15.64 -1.96 -17.35
N PHE A 52 -15.90 -2.87 -16.42
CA PHE A 52 -14.97 -3.90 -15.96
C PHE A 52 -14.99 -5.14 -16.86
#